data_AF-A0A2R4WX21-F1
#
_entry.id   AF-A0A2R4WX21-F1
#
_cell.length_a   1.000
_cell.length_b   1.000
_cell.length_c   1.000
_cell.angle_alpha   90.00
_cell.angle_beta   90.00
_cell.angle_gamma   90.00
#
_symmetry.space_group_name_H-M   'P 1'
#
loop_
_entity.id
_entity.type
_entity.pdbx_description
1 polymer ?
#
loop_
_entity_poly.entity_id
_entity_poly.type
_entity_poly.pdbx_seq_one_letter_code
_entity_poly.pdbx_strand_id
1 'polypeptide(L)'
;MTYAEMKDAIARALPQALPGLRAQLYDLNGTGLISDQDAGELDDAIEARRTAGRATPAPSPMPAGLSLGAAIAPTAERVHRFARQRRQTSPDRAKSRARVRLISRARCLPDHLSARYTNGQAAVLGVVGDEMAARGVCALSIAEIAARAGVCHRLAQTTLRLAEGDGLVTITERPRKGQKHQTNLVRVLSREWAAWLAKRRPTGCRQFGATEIEDSSFSLESKGAARGSVATGFRRGDSGSGAAGRAAARPRF
;
A
#
# COMPACT_ATOMS: atom_id res chain seq x y z
N MET A 1 14.87 36.15 -48.54
CA MET A 1 15.52 36.12 -47.22
C MET A 1 16.99 36.43 -47.43
N THR A 2 17.51 37.45 -46.76
CA THR A 2 18.94 37.78 -46.79
C THR A 2 19.71 36.95 -45.77
N TYR A 3 21.05 36.90 -45.88
CA TYR A 3 21.92 36.21 -44.91
C TYR A 3 21.62 36.62 -43.44
N ALA A 4 21.46 37.93 -43.19
CA ALA A 4 21.19 38.45 -41.86
C ALA A 4 19.84 37.97 -41.29
N GLU A 5 18.80 37.91 -42.13
CA GLU A 5 17.47 37.41 -41.74
C GLU A 5 17.50 35.90 -41.42
N MET A 6 18.24 35.12 -42.20
CA MET A 6 18.39 33.67 -41.97
C MET A 6 19.18 33.40 -40.68
N LYS A 7 20.25 34.17 -40.42
CA LYS A 7 21.03 34.11 -39.19
C LYS A 7 20.19 34.41 -37.95
N ASP A 8 19.37 35.46 -38.02
CA ASP A 8 18.44 35.82 -36.95
C ASP A 8 17.34 34.76 -36.74
N ALA A 9 16.83 34.18 -37.82
CA ALA A 9 15.85 33.10 -37.76
C ALA A 9 16.41 31.86 -37.06
N ILE A 10 17.63 31.44 -37.40
CA ILE A 10 18.34 30.33 -36.74
C ILE A 10 18.59 30.67 -35.26
N ALA A 11 18.95 31.92 -34.95
CA ALA A 11 19.21 32.37 -33.57
C ALA A 11 17.96 32.30 -32.68
N ARG A 12 16.76 32.57 -33.21
CA ARG A 12 15.50 32.57 -32.46
C ARG A 12 14.71 31.26 -32.53
N ALA A 13 15.02 30.38 -33.47
CA ALA A 13 14.26 29.16 -33.71
C ALA A 13 14.30 28.15 -32.54
N LEU A 14 13.15 27.49 -32.34
CA LEU A 14 13.03 26.31 -31.48
C LEU A 14 13.73 25.11 -32.13
N PRO A 15 14.23 24.12 -31.36
CA PRO A 15 14.97 22.98 -31.89
C PRO A 15 14.22 22.17 -32.97
N GLN A 16 12.89 22.14 -32.91
CA GLN A 16 12.05 21.42 -33.87
C GLN A 16 11.97 22.12 -35.24
N ALA A 17 12.23 23.43 -35.31
CA ALA A 17 12.16 24.21 -36.54
C ALA A 17 13.48 24.23 -37.33
N LEU A 18 14.59 23.77 -36.73
CA LEU A 18 15.92 23.78 -37.35
C LEU A 18 16.04 22.95 -38.65
N PRO A 19 15.40 21.76 -38.79
CA PRO A 19 15.44 21.02 -40.06
C PRO A 19 14.78 21.77 -41.22
N GLY A 20 13.70 22.50 -40.94
CA GLY A 20 13.01 23.32 -41.94
C GLY A 20 13.86 24.52 -42.40
N LEU A 21 14.55 25.18 -41.46
CA LEU A 21 15.47 26.28 -41.78
C LEU A 21 16.69 25.81 -42.58
N ARG A 22 17.18 24.59 -42.33
CA ARG A 22 18.27 24.00 -43.12
C ARG A 22 17.87 23.74 -44.57
N ALA A 23 16.64 23.25 -44.81
CA ALA A 23 16.13 23.09 -46.18
C ALA A 23 16.03 24.44 -46.90
N GLN A 24 15.48 25.46 -46.24
CA GLN A 24 15.38 26.81 -46.79
C GLN A 24 16.74 27.46 -47.09
N LEU A 25 17.76 27.19 -46.26
CA LEU A 25 19.14 27.64 -46.50
C LEU A 25 19.68 27.09 -47.82
N TYR A 26 19.56 25.78 -48.06
CA TYR A 26 20.07 25.15 -49.27
C TYR A 26 19.26 25.53 -50.52
N ASP A 27 17.96 25.75 -50.39
CA ASP A 27 17.15 26.29 -51.48
C ASP A 27 17.63 27.70 -51.89
N LEU A 28 17.91 28.57 -50.91
CA LEU A 28 18.42 29.92 -51.16
C LEU A 28 19.83 29.91 -51.77
N ASN A 29 20.70 28.99 -51.33
CA ASN A 29 22.02 28.79 -51.93
C ASN A 29 21.91 28.31 -53.38
N GLY A 30 21.02 27.35 -53.66
CA GLY A 30 20.76 26.87 -55.02
C GLY A 30 20.24 27.94 -55.98
N THR A 31 19.58 28.98 -55.45
CA THR A 31 19.15 30.16 -56.22
C THR A 31 20.21 31.27 -56.34
N GLY A 32 21.38 31.12 -55.71
CA GLY A 32 22.47 32.09 -55.72
C GLY A 32 22.22 33.36 -54.89
N LEU A 33 21.21 33.35 -54.01
CA LEU A 33 20.90 34.48 -53.11
C LEU A 33 21.80 34.53 -51.88
N ILE A 34 22.48 33.42 -51.57
CA ILE A 34 23.45 33.25 -50.49
C ILE A 34 24.69 32.63 -51.12
N SER A 35 25.88 33.05 -50.71
CA SER A 35 27.12 32.45 -51.19
C SER A 35 27.35 31.07 -50.55
N ASP A 36 28.09 30.18 -51.22
CA ASP A 36 28.46 28.88 -50.65
C ASP A 36 29.18 29.01 -49.30
N GLN A 37 29.98 30.07 -49.13
CA GLN A 37 30.67 30.37 -47.88
C GLN A 37 29.68 30.73 -46.76
N ASP A 38 28.75 31.64 -47.04
CA ASP A 38 27.72 32.06 -46.09
C ASP A 38 26.77 30.90 -45.71
N ALA A 39 26.47 30.02 -46.67
CA ALA A 39 25.68 28.82 -46.45
C ALA A 39 26.38 27.85 -45.49
N GLY A 40 27.70 27.68 -45.62
CA GLY A 40 28.52 26.88 -44.71
C GLY A 40 28.47 27.40 -43.26
N GLU A 41 28.66 28.71 -43.08
CA GLU A 41 28.62 29.33 -41.73
C GLU A 41 27.26 29.16 -41.05
N LEU A 42 26.17 29.26 -41.81
CA LEU A 42 24.82 29.10 -41.29
C LEU A 42 24.50 27.63 -40.97
N ASP A 43 25.02 26.68 -41.73
CA ASP A 43 24.88 25.25 -41.45
C ASP A 43 25.63 24.84 -40.18
N ASP A 44 26.85 25.37 -40.00
CA ASP A 44 27.63 25.21 -38.77
C ASP A 44 26.89 25.77 -37.54
N ALA A 45 26.22 26.92 -37.69
CA ALA A 45 25.39 27.49 -36.63
C ALA A 45 24.17 26.61 -36.29
N ILE A 46 23.56 25.94 -37.27
CA ILE A 46 22.46 25.00 -37.06
C ILE A 46 22.96 23.73 -36.33
N GLU A 47 24.10 23.18 -36.73
CA GLU A 47 24.69 21.99 -36.12
C GLU A 47 25.20 22.25 -34.70
N ALA A 48 25.83 23.41 -34.45
CA ALA A 48 26.22 23.83 -33.10
C ALA A 48 25.01 23.89 -32.15
N ARG A 49 23.86 24.35 -32.64
CA ARG A 49 22.62 24.43 -31.85
C ARG A 49 21.99 23.07 -31.61
N ARG A 50 22.05 22.17 -32.59
CA ARG A 50 21.56 20.79 -32.48
C ARG A 50 22.38 19.96 -31.50
N THR A 51 23.70 20.13 -31.52
CA THR A 51 24.64 19.43 -30.64
C THR A 51 24.60 19.98 -29.20
N ALA A 52 24.42 21.28 -29.02
CA ALA A 52 24.24 21.89 -27.69
C ALA A 52 23.04 21.31 -26.91
N GLY A 53 21.94 20.95 -27.60
CA GLY A 53 20.80 20.27 -26.97
C GLY A 53 21.01 18.77 -26.72
N ARG A 54 21.97 18.14 -27.41
CA ARG A 54 22.27 16.70 -27.32
C ARG A 54 23.41 16.40 -26.34
N ALA A 55 24.22 17.39 -25.98
CA ALA A 55 25.28 17.23 -25.01
C ALA A 55 24.70 16.73 -23.69
N THR A 56 24.87 15.42 -23.44
CA THR A 56 24.94 14.93 -22.07
C THR A 56 26.08 15.73 -21.45
N PRO A 57 25.88 16.44 -20.32
CA PRO A 57 26.95 17.23 -19.74
C PRO A 57 28.16 16.31 -19.59
N ALA A 58 29.26 16.65 -20.29
CA ALA A 58 30.51 15.95 -20.11
C ALA A 58 30.83 15.96 -18.62
N PRO A 59 31.21 14.82 -18.01
CA PRO A 59 31.59 14.82 -16.61
C PRO A 59 32.74 15.81 -16.46
N SER A 60 32.49 16.88 -15.73
CA SER A 60 33.53 17.81 -15.29
C SER A 60 34.63 16.97 -14.63
N PRO A 61 35.93 17.22 -14.88
CA PRO A 61 36.97 16.53 -14.14
C PRO A 61 36.70 16.75 -12.65
N MET A 62 36.40 15.66 -11.95
CA MET A 62 36.01 15.72 -10.55
C MET A 62 37.15 16.38 -9.78
N PRO A 63 36.91 17.47 -9.03
CA PRO A 63 37.90 17.96 -8.09
C PRO A 63 38.16 16.85 -7.06
N ALA A 64 39.40 16.35 -7.04
CA ALA A 64 39.82 15.31 -6.10
C ALA A 64 39.57 15.81 -4.66
N GLY A 65 38.70 15.10 -3.93
CA GLY A 65 38.42 15.37 -2.51
C GLY A 65 36.95 15.66 -2.17
N LEU A 66 36.05 15.84 -3.14
CA LEU A 66 34.62 16.01 -2.87
C LEU A 66 33.87 14.68 -2.95
N SER A 67 33.21 14.29 -1.86
CA SER A 67 32.37 13.09 -1.83
C SER A 67 31.22 13.22 -2.83
N LEU A 68 30.77 12.10 -3.39
CA LEU A 68 29.64 12.04 -4.33
C LEU A 68 28.39 12.78 -3.80
N GLY A 69 28.19 12.79 -2.48
CA GLY A 69 27.11 13.53 -1.83
C GLY A 69 27.23 15.05 -1.95
N ALA A 70 28.45 15.61 -1.88
CA ALA A 70 28.69 17.05 -2.03
C ALA A 70 28.55 17.52 -3.48
N ALA A 71 28.96 16.67 -4.44
CA ALA A 71 28.79 16.95 -5.87
C ALA A 71 27.30 16.91 -6.31
N ILE A 72 26.49 16.05 -5.67
CA ILE A 72 25.06 15.92 -5.96
C ILE A 72 24.22 16.88 -5.10
N ALA A 73 24.76 17.48 -4.04
CA ALA A 73 24.01 18.39 -3.16
C ALA A 73 23.24 19.52 -3.89
N PRO A 74 23.82 20.28 -4.85
CA PRO A 74 23.09 21.35 -5.53
C PRO A 74 22.01 20.84 -6.50
N THR A 75 22.20 19.66 -7.10
CA THR A 75 21.16 19.01 -7.93
C THR A 75 20.08 18.38 -7.06
N ALA A 76 20.43 17.78 -5.93
CA ALA A 76 19.51 17.30 -4.91
C ALA A 76 18.65 18.45 -4.37
N GLU A 77 19.22 19.61 -4.07
CA GLU A 77 18.49 20.83 -3.68
C GLU A 77 17.47 21.28 -4.73
N ARG A 78 17.82 21.24 -6.02
CA ARG A 78 16.86 21.51 -7.12
C ARG A 78 15.76 20.44 -7.20
N VAL A 79 16.06 19.18 -6.90
CA VAL A 79 15.08 18.08 -6.85
C VAL A 79 14.19 18.16 -5.61
N HIS A 80 14.66 18.74 -4.50
CA HIS A 80 13.87 18.97 -3.28
C HIS A 80 12.71 19.96 -3.48
N ARG A 81 12.72 20.77 -4.55
CA ARG A 81 11.54 21.58 -4.94
C ARG A 81 10.31 20.71 -5.26
N PHE A 82 10.55 19.47 -5.69
CA PHE A 82 9.55 18.41 -5.82
C PHE A 82 9.82 17.31 -4.79
N ALA A 83 10.04 17.68 -3.53
CA ALA A 83 10.15 16.74 -2.42
C ALA A 83 9.00 15.73 -2.54
N ARG A 84 9.33 14.48 -2.89
CA ARG A 84 8.35 13.42 -3.10
C ARG A 84 7.48 13.41 -1.85
N GLN A 85 6.21 13.78 -1.99
CA GLN A 85 5.31 13.82 -0.85
C GLN A 85 5.43 12.49 -0.13
N ARG A 86 5.90 12.54 1.13
CA ARG A 86 5.98 11.34 1.96
C ARG A 86 4.57 10.76 1.99
N ARG A 87 4.42 9.54 1.48
CA ARG A 87 3.13 8.85 1.50
C ARG A 87 2.63 8.85 2.93
N GLN A 88 1.41 9.36 3.13
CA GLN A 88 0.78 9.39 4.44
C GLN A 88 0.89 8.01 5.08
N THR A 89 1.56 7.95 6.22
CA THR A 89 1.71 6.72 7.01
C THR A 89 0.54 6.63 7.97
N SER A 90 0.03 5.41 8.17
CA SER A 90 -0.99 5.17 9.19
C SER A 90 -0.50 5.68 10.55
N PRO A 91 -1.33 6.39 11.33
CA PRO A 91 -0.94 6.91 12.64
C PRO A 91 -0.29 5.87 13.55
N ASP A 92 -0.73 4.60 13.44
CA ASP A 92 -0.23 3.50 14.27
C ASP A 92 0.22 2.28 13.43
N ARG A 93 1.34 2.44 12.73
CA ARG A 93 1.85 1.44 11.77
C ARG A 93 2.24 0.12 12.43
N ALA A 94 2.76 0.16 13.65
CA ALA A 94 3.17 -1.04 14.38
C ALA A 94 1.97 -1.94 14.67
N LYS A 95 0.88 -1.37 15.19
CA LYS A 95 -0.39 -2.09 15.41
C LYS A 95 -0.97 -2.65 14.12
N SER A 96 -0.90 -1.89 13.02
CA SER A 96 -1.36 -2.38 11.72
C SER A 96 -0.60 -3.62 11.25
N ARG A 97 0.73 -3.62 11.37
CA ARG A 97 1.57 -4.78 11.00
C ARG A 97 1.35 -5.97 11.93
N ALA A 98 1.14 -5.73 13.23
CA ALA A 98 0.82 -6.78 14.18
C ALA A 98 -0.49 -7.49 13.81
N ARG A 99 -1.53 -6.73 13.42
CA ARG A 99 -2.80 -7.30 12.94
C ARG A 99 -2.63 -8.14 11.68
N VAL A 100 -1.91 -7.64 10.67
CA VAL A 100 -1.61 -8.41 9.46
C VAL A 100 -0.93 -9.73 9.81
N ARG A 101 0.08 -9.70 10.70
CA ARG A 101 0.78 -10.90 11.14
C ARG A 101 -0.14 -11.89 11.86
N LEU A 102 -1.02 -11.39 12.73
CA LEU A 102 -1.95 -12.23 13.47
C LEU A 102 -2.96 -12.90 12.53
N ILE A 103 -3.64 -12.13 11.69
CA ILE A 103 -4.67 -12.65 10.78
C ILE A 103 -4.05 -13.60 9.74
N SER A 104 -2.90 -13.23 9.16
CA SER A 104 -2.20 -14.09 8.21
C SER A 104 -1.76 -15.42 8.84
N ARG A 105 -1.35 -15.43 10.12
CA ARG A 105 -0.96 -16.66 10.83
C ARG A 105 -2.15 -17.51 11.26
N ALA A 106 -3.34 -16.93 11.40
CA ALA A 106 -4.56 -17.62 11.81
C ALA A 106 -5.12 -18.62 10.77
N ARG A 107 -4.37 -18.90 9.69
CA ARG A 107 -4.68 -19.87 8.62
C ARG A 107 -6.14 -19.79 8.15
N CYS A 108 -6.55 -18.59 7.74
CA CYS A 108 -7.91 -18.34 7.23
C CYS A 108 -8.16 -18.95 5.82
N LEU A 109 -7.12 -19.52 5.21
CA LEU A 109 -7.11 -20.05 3.86
C LEU A 109 -6.40 -21.44 3.89
N PRO A 110 -6.82 -22.40 3.05
CA PRO A 110 -6.05 -23.64 2.81
C PRO A 110 -4.59 -23.35 2.40
N ASP A 111 -3.66 -24.24 2.77
CA ASP A 111 -2.21 -23.99 2.65
C ASP A 111 -1.76 -23.74 1.20
N HIS A 112 -2.24 -24.55 0.26
CA HIS A 112 -1.87 -24.43 -1.14
C HIS A 112 -2.42 -23.13 -1.78
N LEU A 113 -3.58 -22.63 -1.34
CA LEU A 113 -4.06 -21.30 -1.72
C LEU A 113 -3.24 -20.21 -1.02
N SER A 114 -2.90 -20.40 0.26
CA SER A 114 -2.11 -19.43 1.03
C SER A 114 -0.72 -19.21 0.44
N ALA A 115 -0.12 -20.24 -0.15
CA ALA A 115 1.18 -20.16 -0.81
C ALA A 115 1.20 -19.19 -2.01
N ARG A 116 0.04 -18.92 -2.62
CA ARG A 116 -0.08 -18.00 -3.77
C ARG A 116 -0.13 -16.53 -3.37
N TYR A 117 -0.37 -16.25 -2.09
CA TYR A 117 -0.62 -14.90 -1.60
C TYR A 117 0.46 -14.44 -0.63
N THR A 118 0.76 -13.14 -0.66
CA THR A 118 1.58 -12.48 0.35
C THR A 118 0.84 -12.41 1.69
N ASN A 119 1.56 -12.25 2.80
CA ASN A 119 0.94 -12.11 4.13
C ASN A 119 -0.10 -10.99 4.21
N GLY A 120 0.09 -9.88 3.48
CA GLY A 120 -0.87 -8.79 3.41
C GLY A 120 -2.16 -9.17 2.66
N GLN A 121 -2.02 -9.90 1.56
CA GLN A 121 -3.14 -10.44 0.79
C GLN A 121 -3.88 -11.53 1.59
N ALA A 122 -3.15 -12.43 2.24
CA ALA A 122 -3.71 -13.47 3.11
C ALA A 122 -4.52 -12.86 4.27
N ALA A 123 -4.05 -11.76 4.86
CA ALA A 123 -4.81 -11.04 5.89
C ALA A 123 -6.13 -10.44 5.34
N VAL A 124 -6.14 -9.92 4.12
CA VAL A 124 -7.36 -9.42 3.46
C VAL A 124 -8.35 -10.56 3.22
N LEU A 125 -7.88 -11.67 2.66
CA LEU A 125 -8.71 -12.85 2.43
C LEU A 125 -9.21 -13.45 3.73
N GLY A 126 -8.44 -13.37 4.81
CA GLY A 126 -8.86 -13.79 6.13
C GLY A 126 -10.06 -13.00 6.67
N VAL A 127 -10.03 -11.67 6.58
CA VAL A 127 -11.17 -10.82 6.97
C VAL A 127 -12.40 -11.10 6.13
N VAL A 128 -12.24 -11.28 4.82
CA VAL A 128 -13.35 -11.66 3.92
C VAL A 128 -13.92 -13.01 4.30
N GLY A 129 -13.05 -13.99 4.59
CA GLY A 129 -13.43 -15.33 5.03
C GLY A 129 -14.20 -15.32 6.34
N ASP A 130 -13.78 -14.52 7.32
CA ASP A 130 -14.46 -14.40 8.61
C ASP A 130 -15.87 -13.80 8.46
N GLU A 131 -16.02 -12.75 7.65
CA GLU A 131 -17.35 -12.18 7.33
C GLU A 131 -18.23 -13.17 6.58
N MET A 132 -17.66 -13.94 5.66
CA MET A 132 -18.39 -14.97 4.93
C MET A 132 -18.79 -16.14 5.82
N ALA A 133 -17.96 -16.53 6.79
CA ALA A 133 -18.34 -17.53 7.78
C ALA A 133 -19.50 -17.05 8.66
N ALA A 134 -19.54 -15.76 9.00
CA ALA A 134 -20.58 -15.16 9.83
C ALA A 134 -21.90 -14.88 9.07
N ARG A 135 -21.83 -14.32 7.86
CA ARG A 135 -23.00 -13.79 7.12
C ARG A 135 -23.30 -14.50 5.80
N GLY A 136 -22.41 -15.38 5.35
CA GLY A 136 -22.50 -16.08 4.06
C GLY A 136 -22.09 -15.23 2.84
N VAL A 137 -22.12 -13.90 2.94
CA VAL A 137 -21.69 -12.95 1.92
C VAL A 137 -20.91 -11.82 2.57
N CYS A 138 -19.82 -11.38 1.95
CA CYS A 138 -19.10 -10.20 2.41
C CYS A 138 -19.67 -8.95 1.74
N ALA A 139 -20.34 -8.10 2.53
CA ALA A 139 -20.91 -6.82 2.10
C ALA A 139 -20.10 -5.60 2.59
N LEU A 140 -18.90 -5.84 3.13
CA LEU A 140 -18.04 -4.79 3.66
C LEU A 140 -17.49 -3.89 2.54
N SER A 141 -17.26 -2.62 2.88
CA SER A 141 -16.53 -1.72 1.98
C SER A 141 -15.05 -2.09 1.90
N ILE A 142 -14.39 -1.75 0.78
CA ILE A 142 -12.94 -1.98 0.62
C ILE A 142 -12.16 -1.25 1.71
N ALA A 143 -12.60 -0.04 2.10
CA ALA A 143 -12.00 0.72 3.19
C ALA A 143 -12.12 -0.01 4.54
N GLU A 144 -13.27 -0.62 4.81
CA GLU A 144 -13.50 -1.37 6.04
C GLU A 144 -12.70 -2.67 6.07
N ILE A 145 -12.62 -3.40 4.96
CA ILE A 145 -11.76 -4.59 4.82
C ILE A 145 -10.30 -4.21 5.08
N ALA A 146 -9.83 -3.12 4.46
CA ALA A 146 -8.47 -2.63 4.64
C ALA A 146 -8.19 -2.22 6.09
N ALA A 147 -9.14 -1.52 6.72
CA ALA A 147 -9.04 -1.11 8.11
C ALA A 147 -8.96 -2.31 9.05
N ARG A 148 -9.79 -3.34 8.86
CA ARG A 148 -9.79 -4.57 9.69
C ARG A 148 -8.53 -5.41 9.48
N ALA A 149 -8.11 -5.60 8.23
CA ALA A 149 -6.91 -6.38 7.90
C ALA A 149 -5.61 -5.64 8.29
N GLY A 150 -5.65 -4.32 8.45
CA GLY A 150 -4.47 -3.50 8.75
C GLY A 150 -3.59 -3.24 7.52
N VAL A 151 -4.20 -3.14 6.34
CA VAL A 151 -3.53 -2.88 5.06
C VAL A 151 -3.98 -1.55 4.46
N CYS A 152 -3.29 -1.09 3.41
CA CYS A 152 -3.74 0.08 2.65
C CYS A 152 -4.90 -0.29 1.72
N HIS A 153 -5.77 0.69 1.42
CA HIS A 153 -6.92 0.51 0.54
C HIS A 153 -6.57 -0.11 -0.81
N ARG A 154 -5.48 0.37 -1.44
CA ARG A 154 -5.01 -0.17 -2.73
C ARG A 154 -4.64 -1.65 -2.63
N LEU A 155 -4.00 -2.09 -1.54
CA LEU A 155 -3.65 -3.50 -1.37
C LEU A 155 -4.91 -4.37 -1.25
N ALA A 156 -5.92 -3.94 -0.49
CA ALA A 156 -7.19 -4.64 -0.41
C ALA A 156 -7.87 -4.76 -1.80
N GLN A 157 -7.94 -3.66 -2.54
CA GLN A 157 -8.51 -3.64 -3.89
C GLN A 157 -7.75 -4.57 -4.86
N THR A 158 -6.41 -4.49 -4.89
CA THR A 158 -5.58 -5.34 -5.75
C THR A 158 -5.72 -6.81 -5.35
N THR A 159 -5.80 -7.11 -4.05
CA THR A 159 -5.99 -8.49 -3.56
C THR A 159 -7.31 -9.08 -4.05
N LEU A 160 -8.41 -8.31 -3.94
CA LEU A 160 -9.72 -8.76 -4.39
C LEU A 160 -9.74 -9.02 -5.90
N ARG A 161 -9.11 -8.14 -6.70
CA ARG A 161 -8.97 -8.36 -8.15
C ARG A 161 -8.11 -9.57 -8.50
N LEU A 162 -7.03 -9.80 -7.76
CA LEU A 162 -6.19 -10.99 -7.94
C LEU A 162 -6.98 -12.26 -7.61
N ALA A 163 -7.67 -12.28 -6.48
CA ALA A 163 -8.49 -13.41 -6.07
C ALA A 163 -9.65 -13.69 -7.03
N GLU A 164 -10.20 -12.65 -7.67
CA GLU A 164 -11.18 -12.80 -8.75
C GLU A 164 -10.55 -13.41 -10.01
N GLY A 165 -9.38 -12.91 -10.44
CA GLY A 165 -8.64 -13.49 -11.56
C GLY A 165 -8.18 -14.94 -11.32
N ASP A 166 -7.88 -15.29 -10.06
CA ASP A 166 -7.55 -16.64 -9.64
C ASP A 166 -8.78 -17.56 -9.50
N GLY A 167 -10.00 -17.02 -9.63
CA GLY A 167 -11.25 -17.76 -9.52
C GLY A 167 -11.65 -18.14 -8.09
N LEU A 168 -11.05 -17.53 -7.05
CA LEU A 168 -11.45 -17.77 -5.66
C LEU A 168 -12.75 -17.05 -5.30
N VAL A 169 -12.94 -15.83 -5.81
CA VAL A 169 -14.09 -14.98 -5.49
C VAL A 169 -14.76 -14.40 -6.73
N THR A 170 -16.04 -14.06 -6.60
CA THR A 170 -16.75 -13.18 -7.53
C THR A 170 -17.09 -11.88 -6.83
N ILE A 171 -16.87 -10.77 -7.52
CA ILE A 171 -17.24 -9.45 -7.06
C ILE A 171 -18.49 -9.01 -7.83
N THR A 172 -19.62 -8.89 -7.14
CA THR A 172 -20.84 -8.34 -7.74
C THR A 172 -20.93 -6.85 -7.41
N GLU A 173 -20.82 -6.02 -8.45
CA GLU A 173 -21.03 -4.58 -8.33
C GLU A 173 -22.52 -4.24 -8.14
N ARG A 174 -22.81 -3.21 -7.34
CA ARG A 174 -24.17 -2.75 -7.06
C ARG A 174 -24.36 -1.27 -7.42
N PRO A 175 -24.33 -0.92 -8.71
CA PRO A 175 -24.52 0.44 -9.15
C PRO A 175 -25.93 0.92 -8.80
N ARG A 176 -26.04 2.17 -8.34
CA ARG A 176 -27.31 2.90 -8.20
C ARG A 176 -27.25 4.13 -9.10
N LYS A 177 -28.23 4.29 -9.98
CA LYS A 177 -28.32 5.46 -10.86
C LYS A 177 -28.66 6.71 -10.04
N GLY A 178 -27.89 7.78 -10.21
CA GLY A 178 -28.11 9.06 -9.51
C GLY A 178 -27.76 9.07 -8.01
N GLN A 179 -27.15 8.00 -7.48
CA GLN A 179 -26.70 7.92 -6.09
C GLN A 179 -25.30 7.30 -6.00
N LYS A 180 -24.66 7.39 -4.83
CA LYS A 180 -23.41 6.67 -4.56
C LYS A 180 -23.64 5.16 -4.73
N HIS A 181 -22.70 4.50 -5.40
CA HIS A 181 -22.74 3.05 -5.57
C HIS A 181 -22.71 2.35 -4.21
N GLN A 182 -23.46 1.25 -4.10
CA GLN A 182 -23.44 0.43 -2.89
C GLN A 182 -22.12 -0.35 -2.81
N THR A 183 -21.80 -0.87 -1.63
CA THR A 183 -20.64 -1.73 -1.46
C THR A 183 -20.76 -2.98 -2.33
N ASN A 184 -19.63 -3.32 -2.95
CA ASN A 184 -19.50 -4.52 -3.76
C ASN A 184 -19.73 -5.74 -2.86
N LEU A 185 -20.48 -6.72 -3.37
CA LEU A 185 -20.69 -7.99 -2.68
C LEU A 185 -19.62 -8.98 -3.15
N VAL A 186 -18.89 -9.56 -2.20
CA VAL A 186 -17.90 -10.59 -2.49
C VAL A 186 -18.49 -11.95 -2.10
N ARG A 187 -18.47 -12.90 -3.05
CA ARG A 187 -18.89 -14.30 -2.87
C ARG A 187 -17.72 -15.22 -3.19
N VAL A 188 -17.58 -16.31 -2.44
CA VAL A 188 -16.58 -17.35 -2.70
C VAL A 188 -17.11 -18.28 -3.78
N LEU A 189 -16.31 -18.49 -4.82
CA LEU A 189 -16.56 -19.48 -5.86
C LEU A 189 -15.89 -20.81 -5.55
N SER A 190 -14.69 -20.78 -4.97
CA SER A 190 -13.92 -22.00 -4.70
C SER A 190 -14.62 -22.88 -3.66
N ARG A 191 -15.01 -24.09 -4.08
CA ARG A 191 -15.62 -25.10 -3.19
C ARG A 191 -14.70 -25.49 -2.04
N GLU A 192 -13.40 -25.53 -2.30
CA GLU A 192 -12.42 -25.88 -1.29
C GLU A 192 -12.31 -24.81 -0.20
N TRP A 193 -12.24 -23.54 -0.61
CA TRP A 193 -12.22 -22.46 0.37
C TRP A 193 -13.54 -22.37 1.13
N ALA A 194 -14.68 -22.56 0.46
CA ALA A 194 -15.98 -22.63 1.12
C ALA A 194 -16.05 -23.77 2.16
N ALA A 195 -15.53 -24.97 1.84
CA ALA A 195 -15.45 -26.09 2.76
C ALA A 195 -14.52 -25.79 3.96
N TRP A 196 -13.39 -25.12 3.70
CA TRP A 196 -12.49 -24.66 4.76
C TRP A 196 -13.16 -23.67 5.71
N LEU A 197 -13.90 -22.70 5.16
CA LEU A 197 -14.67 -21.74 5.95
C LEU A 197 -15.81 -22.39 6.73
N ALA A 198 -16.45 -23.43 6.18
CA ALA A 198 -17.48 -24.19 6.89
C ALA A 198 -16.93 -24.88 8.15
N LYS A 199 -15.71 -25.45 8.07
CA LYS A 199 -15.01 -26.04 9.24
C LYS A 199 -14.59 -24.98 10.27
N ARG A 200 -14.31 -23.76 9.81
CA ARG A 200 -13.96 -22.60 10.64
C ARG A 200 -15.16 -21.90 11.26
N ARG A 201 -16.39 -22.18 10.83
CA ARG A 201 -17.58 -21.67 11.52
C ARG A 201 -17.42 -22.05 12.98
N PRO A 202 -17.62 -21.12 13.93
CA PRO A 202 -17.83 -21.50 15.31
C PRO A 202 -19.07 -22.38 15.30
N THR A 203 -18.86 -23.69 15.18
CA THR A 203 -19.82 -24.66 15.69
C THR A 203 -19.76 -24.34 17.16
N GLY A 204 -20.69 -23.49 17.61
CA GLY A 204 -20.63 -22.84 18.92
C GLY A 204 -20.12 -23.86 19.90
N CYS A 205 -18.99 -23.56 20.56
CA CYS A 205 -18.34 -24.52 21.45
C CYS A 205 -19.44 -25.22 22.20
N ARG A 206 -19.65 -26.51 21.92
CA ARG A 206 -20.52 -27.29 22.80
C ARG A 206 -19.86 -27.09 24.14
N GLN A 207 -20.61 -26.50 25.07
CA GLN A 207 -20.18 -26.47 26.45
C GLN A 207 -20.06 -27.94 26.82
N PHE A 208 -18.87 -28.50 26.67
CA PHE A 208 -18.52 -29.67 27.43
C PHE A 208 -18.64 -29.17 28.85
N GLY A 209 -19.67 -29.64 29.56
CA GLY A 209 -19.76 -29.43 31.00
C GLY A 209 -18.38 -29.74 31.55
N ALA A 210 -17.85 -28.85 32.38
CA ALA A 210 -16.57 -29.09 33.02
C ALA A 210 -16.59 -30.53 33.54
N THR A 211 -15.70 -31.38 33.03
CA THR A 211 -15.53 -32.70 33.63
C THR A 211 -14.98 -32.37 35.00
N GLU A 212 -15.82 -32.55 36.02
CA GLU A 212 -15.39 -32.51 37.40
C GLU A 212 -14.17 -33.42 37.47
N ILE A 213 -13.01 -32.81 37.70
CA ILE A 213 -11.85 -33.55 38.13
C ILE A 213 -12.28 -34.00 39.52
N GLU A 214 -12.84 -35.21 39.62
CA GLU A 214 -12.97 -35.84 40.91
C GLU A 214 -11.54 -36.02 41.42
N ASP A 215 -11.19 -35.14 42.36
CA ASP A 215 -10.01 -35.24 43.20
C ASP A 215 -10.13 -36.55 43.99
N SER A 216 -9.83 -37.64 43.30
CA SER A 216 -9.64 -38.96 43.86
C SER A 216 -8.39 -38.84 44.70
N SER A 217 -8.63 -38.49 45.96
CA SER A 217 -7.68 -38.42 47.04
C SER A 217 -6.96 -39.76 47.15
N PHE A 218 -5.83 -39.88 46.44
CA PHE A 218 -4.83 -40.89 46.74
C PHE A 218 -4.28 -40.58 48.12
N SER A 219 -4.89 -41.20 49.13
CA SER A 219 -4.41 -41.24 50.49
C SER A 219 -3.06 -41.95 50.51
N LEU A 220 -1.99 -41.16 50.37
CA LEU A 220 -0.64 -41.59 50.73
C LEU A 220 -0.48 -41.27 52.21
N GLU A 221 -0.65 -42.29 53.04
CA GLU A 221 -0.28 -42.27 54.46
C GLU A 221 1.17 -41.81 54.58
N SER A 222 1.38 -40.54 54.92
CA SER A 222 2.67 -40.03 55.38
C SER A 222 2.62 -39.91 56.89
N LYS A 223 3.25 -40.90 57.52
CA LYS A 223 3.54 -40.93 58.96
C LYS A 223 4.40 -39.70 59.30
N GLY A 224 3.93 -38.94 60.29
CA GLY A 224 4.35 -37.55 60.51
C GLY A 224 5.79 -37.33 60.97
N ALA A 225 6.20 -36.07 60.82
CA ALA A 225 7.13 -35.41 61.73
C ALA A 225 6.78 -33.91 61.77
N ALA A 226 6.41 -33.47 62.96
CA ALA A 226 6.06 -32.09 63.28
C ALA A 226 7.20 -31.10 62.96
N ARG A 227 6.84 -29.91 62.45
CA ARG A 227 7.44 -28.61 62.85
C ARG A 227 6.77 -27.43 62.14
N GLY A 228 6.25 -26.50 62.95
CA GLY A 228 6.37 -25.06 62.70
C GLY A 228 5.32 -24.39 61.82
N SER A 229 4.26 -23.92 62.47
CA SER A 229 3.35 -22.87 62.01
C SER A 229 4.08 -21.58 61.66
N VAL A 230 3.84 -21.02 60.46
CA VAL A 230 3.63 -19.57 60.26
C VAL A 230 2.61 -19.36 59.14
N ALA A 231 1.40 -18.99 59.51
CA ALA A 231 0.34 -18.60 58.59
C ALA A 231 0.62 -17.20 58.01
N THR A 232 0.71 -17.08 56.68
CA THR A 232 0.54 -15.80 55.99
C THR A 232 -0.55 -15.98 54.94
N GLY A 233 -1.80 -15.73 55.37
CA GLY A 233 -2.97 -15.78 54.51
C GLY A 233 -3.02 -14.57 53.58
N PHE A 234 -2.98 -14.80 52.26
CA PHE A 234 -3.25 -13.77 51.27
C PHE A 234 -4.76 -13.60 51.12
N ARG A 235 -5.32 -12.54 51.72
CA ARG A 235 -6.75 -12.21 51.66
C ARG A 235 -7.12 -11.71 50.25
N ARG A 236 -8.01 -12.43 49.59
CA ARG A 236 -8.72 -11.99 48.38
C ARG A 236 -9.81 -11.01 48.82
N GLY A 237 -9.69 -9.74 48.43
CA GLY A 237 -10.65 -8.69 48.77
C GLY A 237 -11.94 -8.86 47.99
N ASP A 238 -12.99 -9.23 48.71
CA ASP A 238 -14.39 -9.13 48.29
C ASP A 238 -14.89 -7.71 48.63
N SER A 239 -15.39 -6.98 47.64
CA SER A 239 -16.08 -5.71 47.85
C SER A 239 -17.36 -5.71 47.03
N GLY A 240 -18.42 -6.27 47.62
CA GLY A 240 -19.79 -6.12 47.15
C GLY A 240 -20.36 -4.74 47.52
N SER A 241 -21.04 -4.15 46.53
CA SER A 241 -22.31 -3.43 46.64
C SER A 241 -22.51 -2.35 47.72
N GLY A 242 -22.69 -1.11 47.26
CA GLY A 242 -23.47 -0.07 47.94
C GLY A 242 -24.25 0.76 46.93
N ALA A 243 -25.58 0.66 46.96
CA ALA A 243 -26.50 1.45 46.15
C ALA A 243 -26.74 2.83 46.77
N ALA A 244 -26.78 3.88 45.94
CA ALA A 244 -27.47 5.12 46.24
C ALA A 244 -27.90 5.77 44.92
N GLY A 245 -29.21 5.84 44.69
CA GLY A 245 -29.79 6.53 43.54
C GLY A 245 -29.88 8.04 43.75
N ARG A 246 -29.85 8.80 42.65
CA ARG A 246 -30.89 9.80 42.34
C ARG A 246 -30.77 10.30 40.90
N ALA A 247 -31.88 10.84 40.43
CA ALA A 247 -32.30 10.98 39.04
C ALA A 247 -31.92 12.30 38.36
N ALA A 248 -32.09 12.26 37.03
CA ALA A 248 -32.50 13.34 36.12
C ALA A 248 -31.51 14.49 35.82
N ALA A 249 -31.09 14.58 34.56
CA ALA A 249 -31.59 15.58 33.62
C ALA A 249 -30.93 15.41 32.23
N ARG A 250 -31.75 15.31 31.19
CA ARG A 250 -31.33 15.57 29.80
C ARG A 250 -31.32 17.09 29.59
N PRO A 251 -30.47 17.62 28.71
CA PRO A 251 -30.89 18.71 27.86
C PRO A 251 -30.95 18.22 26.40
N ARG A 252 -32.09 18.54 25.79
CA ARG A 252 -32.23 18.66 24.34
C ARG A 252 -31.51 19.95 23.92
N PHE A 253 -30.76 19.90 22.82
CA PHE A 253 -30.96 20.71 21.62
C PHE A 253 -30.26 19.99 20.46
#